data_AF-A0A6A6Q1X8-F1
#
_entry.id   AF-A0A6A6Q1X8-F1
#
_cell.length_a   1.000
_cell.length_b   1.000
_cell.length_c   1.000
_cell.angle_alpha   90.00
_cell.angle_beta   90.00
_cell.angle_gamma   90.00
#
_symmetry.space_group_name_H-M   'P 1'
#
loop_
_entity.id
_entity.type
_entity.pdbx_description
1 polymer ?
#
loop_
_entity_poly.entity_id
_entity_poly.type
_entity_poly.pdbx_seq_one_letter_code
_entity_poly.pdbx_strand_id
1 'polypeptide(L)'
;DDVFGSAPPSPGADRTVHQPTDPSDIPRLRSTHVTNGYREGISASKSTHIQEGFDEGYALGAELGLRVGWCMGVLRGVLHAVSSSHSNTSATPSVPAAENAKLTSSITRESVQQIIQDAEEALTIQALFGKDFFGEDGIWLYDVPGQESGDEGSVTFALIADAHPLLTRWMTTIREVA
;
A
#
# COMPACT_ATOMS: atom_id res chain seq x y z
N ASP A 1 -34.57 -45.36 -56.45
CA ASP A 1 -34.52 -45.92 -55.10
C ASP A 1 -35.30 -44.99 -54.19
N ASP A 2 -36.52 -45.42 -53.90
CA ASP A 2 -37.58 -44.67 -53.23
C ASP A 2 -37.74 -45.27 -51.82
N VAL A 3 -37.53 -44.47 -50.76
CA VAL A 3 -37.65 -44.98 -49.38
C VAL A 3 -38.62 -44.18 -48.51
N PHE A 4 -39.32 -43.19 -49.05
CA PHE A 4 -40.46 -42.56 -48.36
C PHE A 4 -41.52 -42.08 -49.36
N GLY A 5 -42.24 -43.07 -49.89
CA GLY A 5 -43.70 -43.09 -50.06
C GLY A 5 -44.39 -41.80 -50.51
N SER A 6 -44.71 -41.75 -51.80
CA SER A 6 -45.68 -40.80 -52.35
C SER A 6 -47.11 -41.08 -51.88
N ALA A 7 -47.80 -40.06 -51.36
CA ALA A 7 -49.26 -39.94 -51.45
C ALA A 7 -49.68 -38.45 -51.58
N PRO A 8 -50.53 -38.08 -52.56
CA PRO A 8 -50.99 -36.70 -52.78
C PRO A 8 -52.27 -36.37 -51.96
N PRO A 9 -52.78 -35.12 -51.96
CA PRO A 9 -53.46 -34.48 -50.83
C PRO A 9 -54.97 -34.81 -50.76
N SER A 10 -55.58 -34.65 -49.59
CA SER A 10 -57.05 -34.54 -49.47
C SER A 10 -57.48 -33.46 -48.47
N PRO A 11 -58.55 -32.70 -48.79
CA PRO A 11 -58.85 -31.41 -48.18
C PRO A 11 -59.94 -31.52 -47.10
N GLY A 12 -59.88 -30.62 -46.13
CA GLY A 12 -61.01 -30.34 -45.24
C GLY A 12 -60.78 -30.75 -43.79
N ALA A 13 -60.49 -29.76 -42.96
CA ALA A 13 -61.25 -29.47 -41.74
C ALA A 13 -60.61 -28.24 -41.11
N ASP A 14 -61.39 -27.18 -41.05
CA ASP A 14 -61.14 -25.99 -40.25
C ASP A 14 -60.75 -26.39 -38.81
N ARG A 15 -59.51 -26.13 -38.45
CA ARG A 15 -59.05 -26.02 -37.07
C ARG A 15 -58.06 -24.88 -37.06
N THR A 16 -58.54 -23.72 -36.64
CA THR A 16 -57.70 -22.66 -36.09
C THR A 16 -56.93 -23.23 -34.89
N VAL A 17 -55.83 -23.93 -35.20
CA VAL A 17 -54.80 -24.25 -34.21
C VAL A 17 -54.15 -22.91 -33.93
N HIS A 18 -54.42 -22.37 -32.74
CA HIS A 18 -53.59 -21.34 -32.15
C HIS A 18 -52.17 -21.92 -32.13
N GLN A 19 -51.35 -21.60 -33.13
CA GLN A 19 -49.91 -21.74 -33.01
C GLN A 19 -49.53 -20.90 -31.80
N PRO A 20 -48.84 -21.45 -30.79
CA PRO A 20 -48.14 -20.61 -29.84
C PRO A 20 -46.99 -19.96 -30.62
N THR A 21 -47.30 -18.84 -31.26
CA THR A 21 -46.34 -17.89 -31.80
C THR A 21 -45.69 -17.20 -30.61
N ASP A 22 -44.73 -17.87 -29.99
CA ASP A 22 -43.53 -17.25 -29.40
C ASP A 22 -42.71 -18.35 -28.70
N PRO A 23 -41.49 -18.64 -29.16
CA PRO A 23 -40.59 -19.52 -28.42
C PRO A 23 -40.34 -18.88 -27.06
N SER A 24 -40.70 -19.59 -25.98
CA SER A 24 -40.52 -19.10 -24.61
C SER A 24 -39.11 -18.56 -24.41
N ASP A 25 -39.01 -17.28 -24.02
CA ASP A 25 -37.72 -16.63 -23.73
C ASP A 25 -37.08 -17.10 -22.41
N ILE A 26 -37.81 -17.90 -21.62
CA ILE A 26 -37.39 -18.35 -20.28
C ILE A 26 -36.04 -19.11 -20.30
N PRO A 27 -35.80 -20.07 -21.22
CA PRO A 27 -34.52 -20.77 -21.29
C PRO A 27 -33.38 -19.83 -21.69
N ARG A 28 -33.64 -18.88 -22.59
CA ARG A 28 -32.67 -17.89 -23.05
C ARG A 28 -32.30 -16.94 -21.91
N LEU A 29 -33.31 -16.44 -21.18
CA LEU A 29 -33.13 -15.57 -20.03
C LEU A 29 -32.37 -16.27 -18.90
N ARG A 30 -32.64 -17.56 -18.65
CA ARG A 30 -31.86 -18.37 -17.69
C ARG A 30 -30.41 -18.53 -18.14
N SER A 31 -30.16 -18.84 -19.41
CA SER A 31 -28.78 -18.94 -19.93
C SER A 31 -28.05 -17.61 -19.77
N THR A 32 -28.67 -16.48 -20.12
CA THR A 32 -28.10 -15.15 -19.92
C THR A 32 -27.83 -14.86 -18.44
N HIS A 33 -28.77 -15.17 -17.54
CA HIS A 33 -28.60 -14.93 -16.11
C HIS A 33 -27.50 -15.80 -15.49
N VAL A 34 -27.41 -17.08 -15.88
CA VAL A 34 -26.35 -17.98 -15.41
C VAL A 34 -24.99 -17.52 -15.90
N THR A 35 -24.86 -17.15 -17.18
CA THR A 35 -23.61 -16.65 -17.75
C THR A 35 -23.19 -15.32 -17.12
N ASN A 36 -24.14 -14.39 -16.94
CA ASN A 36 -23.88 -13.11 -16.30
C ASN A 36 -23.52 -13.30 -14.82
N GLY A 37 -24.26 -14.12 -14.08
CA GLY A 37 -24.00 -14.40 -12.66
C GLY A 37 -22.66 -15.10 -12.43
N TYR A 38 -22.25 -16.02 -13.32
CA TYR A 38 -20.91 -16.61 -13.26
C TYR A 38 -19.81 -15.56 -13.50
N ARG A 39 -19.98 -14.72 -14.52
CA ARG A 39 -19.01 -13.66 -14.83
C ARG A 39 -18.92 -12.63 -13.70
N GLU A 40 -20.07 -12.22 -13.17
CA GLU A 40 -20.18 -11.30 -12.05
C GLU A 40 -19.57 -11.90 -10.79
N GLY A 41 -19.81 -13.18 -10.50
CA GLY A 41 -19.19 -13.88 -9.37
C GLY A 41 -17.65 -13.93 -9.47
N ILE A 42 -17.09 -14.25 -10.63
CA ILE A 42 -15.63 -14.24 -10.83
C ILE A 42 -15.05 -12.83 -10.73
N SER A 43 -15.76 -11.83 -11.26
CA SER A 43 -15.31 -10.44 -11.21
C SER A 43 -15.38 -9.88 -9.79
N ALA A 44 -16.50 -10.09 -9.08
CA ALA A 44 -16.71 -9.64 -7.72
C ALA A 44 -15.69 -10.27 -6.78
N SER A 45 -15.49 -11.59 -6.82
CA SER A 45 -14.53 -12.28 -5.94
C SER A 45 -13.09 -11.76 -6.06
N LYS A 46 -12.69 -11.23 -7.22
CA LYS A 46 -11.36 -10.63 -7.43
C LYS A 46 -11.28 -9.17 -7.00
N SER A 47 -12.36 -8.41 -7.16
CA SER A 47 -12.38 -6.98 -6.86
C SER A 47 -12.67 -6.67 -5.39
N THR A 48 -13.33 -7.57 -4.65
CA THR A 48 -13.72 -7.28 -3.26
C THR A 48 -12.53 -7.09 -2.33
N HIS A 49 -11.49 -7.93 -2.42
CA HIS A 49 -10.38 -7.91 -1.45
C HIS A 49 -9.17 -7.09 -1.90
N ILE A 50 -9.08 -6.71 -3.18
CA ILE A 50 -7.91 -6.00 -3.71
C ILE A 50 -7.86 -4.54 -3.27
N GLN A 51 -9.03 -3.91 -3.08
CA GLN A 51 -9.10 -2.50 -2.66
C GLN A 51 -8.78 -2.36 -1.18
N GLU A 52 -9.36 -3.22 -0.33
CA GLU A 52 -9.10 -3.21 1.11
C GLU A 52 -7.62 -3.42 1.41
N GLY A 53 -6.98 -4.42 0.79
CA GLY A 53 -5.54 -4.63 0.95
C GLY A 53 -4.68 -3.48 0.40
N PHE A 54 -5.12 -2.80 -0.66
CA PHE A 54 -4.44 -1.60 -1.15
C PHE A 54 -4.57 -0.43 -0.16
N ASP A 55 -5.76 -0.20 0.39
CA ASP A 55 -6.02 0.90 1.31
C ASP A 55 -5.24 0.71 2.62
N GLU A 56 -5.17 -0.50 3.15
CA GLU A 56 -4.35 -0.86 4.31
C GLU A 56 -2.85 -0.67 4.02
N GLY A 57 -2.38 -1.22 2.90
CA GLY A 57 -0.99 -1.08 2.47
C GLY A 57 -0.59 0.37 2.22
N TYR A 58 -1.50 1.18 1.65
CA TYR A 58 -1.30 2.60 1.42
C TYR A 58 -1.20 3.37 2.74
N ALA A 59 -2.10 3.12 3.70
CA ALA A 59 -2.07 3.76 5.01
C ALA A 59 -0.78 3.43 5.78
N LEU A 60 -0.38 2.16 5.83
CA LEU A 60 0.87 1.74 6.45
C LEU A 60 2.09 2.34 5.74
N GLY A 61 2.10 2.34 4.40
CA GLY A 61 3.16 2.94 3.60
C GLY A 61 3.28 4.44 3.83
N ALA A 62 2.18 5.15 4.05
CA ALA A 62 2.18 6.56 4.38
C ALA A 62 2.84 6.83 5.74
N GLU A 63 2.52 6.03 6.76
CA GLU A 63 3.14 6.14 8.09
C GLU A 63 4.65 5.87 8.04
N LEU A 64 5.08 4.79 7.39
CA LEU A 64 6.50 4.48 7.19
C LEU A 64 7.21 5.58 6.40
N GLY A 65 6.61 6.04 5.31
CA GLY A 65 7.14 7.12 4.47
C GLY A 65 7.31 8.43 5.23
N LEU A 66 6.37 8.74 6.13
CA LEU A 66 6.47 9.92 7.00
C LEU A 66 7.66 9.83 7.95
N ARG A 67 7.89 8.66 8.56
CA ARG A 67 9.06 8.44 9.45
C ARG A 67 10.37 8.57 8.69
N VAL A 68 10.48 7.95 7.52
CA VAL A 68 11.66 8.07 6.65
C VAL A 68 11.89 9.54 6.26
N GLY A 69 10.84 10.23 5.84
CA GLY A 69 10.89 11.64 5.47
C GLY A 69 11.35 12.53 6.62
N TRP A 70 10.87 12.28 7.83
CA TRP A 70 11.33 12.98 9.03
C TRP A 70 12.81 12.71 9.30
N CYS A 71 13.23 11.45 9.27
CA CYS A 71 14.63 11.06 9.48
C CYS A 71 15.57 11.78 8.51
N MET A 72 15.25 11.74 7.22
CA MET A 72 16.01 12.41 6.17
C MET A 72 15.98 13.94 6.30
N GLY A 73 14.83 14.50 6.67
CA GLY A 73 14.65 15.93 6.89
C GLY A 73 15.55 16.45 8.02
N VAL A 74 15.60 15.75 9.15
CA VAL A 74 16.45 16.12 10.28
C VAL A 74 17.93 16.04 9.90
N LEU A 75 18.39 14.93 9.29
CA LEU A 75 19.79 14.79 8.88
C LEU A 75 20.24 15.88 7.91
N ARG A 76 19.41 16.21 6.91
CA ARG A 76 19.69 17.30 5.97
C ARG A 76 19.65 18.67 6.65
N GLY A 77 18.77 18.85 7.63
CA GLY A 77 18.73 20.03 8.49
C GLY A 77 20.02 20.23 9.29
N VAL A 78 20.53 19.17 9.91
CA VAL A 78 21.83 19.17 10.63
C VAL A 78 22.96 19.53 9.66
N LEU A 79 23.01 18.93 8.47
CA LEU A 79 24.01 19.26 7.46
C LEU A 79 23.99 20.76 7.09
N HIS A 80 22.79 21.33 6.94
CA HIS A 80 22.63 22.75 6.64
C HIS A 80 23.07 23.64 7.81
N ALA A 81 22.75 23.27 9.05
CA ALA A 81 23.18 23.98 10.25
C ALA A 81 24.71 23.98 10.41
N VAL A 82 25.36 22.82 10.24
CA VAL A 82 26.81 22.67 10.28
C VAL A 82 27.48 23.52 9.17
N SER A 83 26.88 23.55 7.98
CA SER A 83 27.40 24.35 6.85
C SER A 83 27.25 25.86 7.08
N SER A 84 26.13 26.28 7.68
CA SER A 84 25.86 27.70 7.96
C SER A 84 26.77 28.25 9.07
N SER A 85 27.07 27.43 10.09
CA SER A 85 27.99 27.77 11.18
C SER A 85 29.40 28.14 10.69
N HIS A 86 29.90 27.45 9.65
CA HIS A 86 31.20 27.73 9.04
C HIS A 86 31.23 29.01 8.19
N SER A 87 30.07 29.49 7.72
CA SER A 87 29.96 30.68 6.85
C SER A 87 29.68 31.99 7.58
N ASN A 88 29.14 31.92 8.81
CA ASN A 88 28.70 33.09 9.59
C ASN A 88 29.82 33.84 10.35
N THR A 89 31.10 33.52 10.11
CA THR A 89 32.25 34.24 10.69
C THR A 89 32.51 35.62 10.07
N SER A 90 31.61 36.16 9.23
CA SER A 90 31.85 37.45 8.53
C SER A 90 30.72 38.48 8.55
N ALA A 91 29.68 38.36 9.40
CA ALA A 91 28.73 39.47 9.59
C ALA A 91 27.98 39.44 10.94
N THR A 92 28.33 40.40 11.82
CA THR A 92 27.55 41.02 12.92
C THR A 92 26.73 40.13 13.90
N PRO A 93 27.00 40.21 15.23
CA PRO A 93 26.27 39.44 16.23
C PRO A 93 25.04 40.20 16.76
N SER A 94 23.86 39.62 16.61
CA SER A 94 22.72 39.92 17.48
C SER A 94 21.88 38.66 17.66
N VAL A 95 21.58 38.35 18.92
CA VAL A 95 20.71 37.27 19.47
C VAL A 95 21.50 36.12 20.15
N PRO A 96 21.19 35.78 21.42
CA PRO A 96 21.92 34.78 22.19
C PRO A 96 21.45 33.35 21.84
N ALA A 97 21.98 32.78 20.76
CA ALA A 97 21.86 31.34 20.44
C ALA A 97 23.10 30.55 20.93
N ALA A 98 23.75 31.02 21.99
CA ALA A 98 25.08 30.58 22.41
C ALA A 98 25.13 29.22 23.12
N GLU A 99 23.98 28.61 23.43
CA GLU A 99 23.94 27.30 24.10
C GLU A 99 23.94 26.13 23.10
N ASN A 100 23.34 26.30 21.91
CA ASN A 100 23.24 25.23 20.89
C ASN A 100 24.51 25.02 20.05
N ALA A 101 25.45 25.98 20.07
CA ALA A 101 26.68 25.90 19.28
C ALA A 101 27.78 25.01 19.93
N LYS A 102 27.63 24.67 21.22
CA LYS A 102 28.67 23.95 21.97
C LYS A 102 28.60 22.42 21.79
N LEU A 103 27.48 21.89 21.29
CA LEU A 103 27.30 20.45 21.02
C LEU A 103 27.67 20.09 19.56
N THR A 104 27.46 21.01 18.62
CA THR A 104 27.74 20.84 17.18
C THR A 104 29.24 20.78 16.84
N SER A 105 30.13 21.13 17.78
CA SER A 105 31.58 21.16 17.55
C SER A 105 32.25 19.79 17.45
N SER A 106 31.52 18.69 17.68
CA SER A 106 32.02 17.31 17.54
C SER A 106 31.74 16.68 16.19
N ILE A 107 30.76 17.19 15.43
CA ILE A 107 30.24 16.54 14.23
C ILE A 107 30.79 17.25 13.00
N THR A 108 31.63 16.55 12.22
CA THR A 108 32.18 17.10 10.98
C THR A 108 31.16 17.02 9.85
N ARG A 109 31.26 17.96 8.89
CA ARG A 109 30.42 17.95 7.70
C ARG A 109 30.54 16.63 6.94
N GLU A 110 31.75 16.09 6.78
CA GLU A 110 31.93 14.82 6.06
C GLU A 110 31.23 13.67 6.78
N SER A 111 31.26 13.65 8.12
CA SER A 111 30.56 12.64 8.91
C SER A 111 29.05 12.69 8.71
N VAL A 112 28.43 13.89 8.72
CA VAL A 112 26.99 14.03 8.45
C VAL A 112 26.63 13.60 7.04
N GLN A 113 27.47 13.92 6.05
CA GLN A 113 27.25 13.50 4.67
C GLN A 113 27.31 11.98 4.53
N GLN A 114 28.23 11.32 5.22
CA GLN A 114 28.29 9.86 5.24
C GLN A 114 27.04 9.25 5.88
N ILE A 115 26.59 9.79 7.02
CA ILE A 115 25.38 9.33 7.69
C ILE A 115 24.14 9.47 6.79
N ILE A 116 24.05 10.55 6.01
CA ILE A 116 22.98 10.75 5.03
C ILE A 116 23.05 9.69 3.92
N GLN A 117 24.24 9.42 3.36
CA GLN A 117 24.40 8.40 2.33
C GLN A 117 24.00 7.01 2.85
N ASP A 118 24.47 6.65 4.04
CA ASP A 118 24.15 5.39 4.69
C ASP A 118 22.64 5.29 4.97
N ALA A 119 21.99 6.39 5.35
CA ALA A 119 20.55 6.46 5.57
C ALA A 119 19.76 6.29 4.27
N GLU A 120 20.21 6.87 3.15
CA GLU A 120 19.57 6.73 1.84
C GLU A 120 19.62 5.28 1.33
N GLU A 121 20.72 4.58 1.57
CA GLU A 121 20.87 3.17 1.21
C GLU A 121 20.04 2.24 2.11
N ALA A 122 19.98 2.54 3.42
CA ALA A 122 19.29 1.70 4.39
C ALA A 122 17.77 1.94 4.46
N LEU A 123 17.28 3.15 4.19
CA LEU A 123 15.87 3.53 4.27
C LEU A 123 15.14 3.44 2.92
N THR A 124 15.58 2.53 2.05
CA THR A 124 14.90 2.26 0.78
C THR A 124 13.59 1.50 0.99
N ILE A 125 12.62 1.69 0.10
CA ILE A 125 11.34 0.95 0.13
C ILE A 125 11.58 -0.57 0.15
N GLN A 126 12.57 -1.05 -0.61
CA GLN A 126 12.92 -2.48 -0.67
C GLN A 126 13.45 -3.01 0.67
N ALA A 127 14.18 -2.18 1.43
CA ALA A 127 14.68 -2.55 2.75
C ALA A 127 13.58 -2.47 3.81
N LEU A 128 12.73 -1.43 3.78
CA LEU A 128 11.60 -1.28 4.71
C LEU A 128 10.58 -2.41 4.55
N PHE A 129 10.16 -2.69 3.31
CA PHE A 129 9.22 -3.77 3.00
C PHE A 129 9.94 -5.08 2.69
N GLY A 130 11.15 -5.24 3.22
CA GLY A 130 11.95 -6.45 3.03
C GLY A 130 11.31 -7.66 3.73
N LYS A 131 11.61 -8.85 3.19
CA LYS A 131 11.20 -10.15 3.77
C LYS A 131 11.68 -10.40 5.20
N ASP A 132 12.62 -9.58 5.67
CA ASP A 132 13.13 -9.64 7.04
C ASP A 132 12.15 -9.03 8.03
N PHE A 133 11.25 -8.14 7.58
CA PHE A 133 10.27 -7.43 8.40
C PHE A 133 8.82 -7.75 8.05
N PHE A 134 8.55 -8.18 6.81
CA PHE A 134 7.19 -8.50 6.34
C PHE A 134 7.13 -9.89 5.69
N GLY A 135 6.07 -10.64 6.00
CA GLY A 135 5.75 -11.93 5.37
C GLY A 135 5.17 -11.80 3.95
N GLU A 136 5.01 -12.92 3.25
CA GLU A 136 4.37 -12.96 1.92
C GLU A 136 2.89 -12.56 1.95
N ASP A 137 2.27 -12.63 3.14
CA ASP A 137 0.92 -12.20 3.45
C ASP A 137 0.82 -10.70 3.78
N GLY A 138 1.95 -9.97 3.82
CA GLY A 138 2.00 -8.55 4.17
C GLY A 138 1.94 -8.26 5.66
N ILE A 139 2.01 -9.29 6.51
CA ILE A 139 1.99 -9.13 7.97
C ILE A 139 3.42 -8.88 8.48
N TRP A 140 3.57 -7.95 9.42
CA TRP A 140 4.87 -7.67 10.04
C TRP A 140 5.36 -8.83 10.92
N LEU A 141 6.67 -9.07 10.91
CA LEU A 141 7.33 -10.18 11.58
C LEU A 141 7.99 -9.80 12.92
N TYR A 142 7.88 -8.54 13.33
CA TYR A 142 8.48 -7.98 14.55
C TYR A 142 7.42 -7.68 15.60
N ASP A 143 7.86 -7.53 16.85
CA ASP A 143 6.97 -7.23 17.97
C ASP A 143 6.48 -5.78 17.90
N VAL A 144 5.16 -5.61 18.03
CA VAL A 144 4.51 -4.30 18.01
C VAL A 144 3.77 -4.08 19.33
N PRO A 145 4.04 -2.97 20.04
CA PRO A 145 3.35 -2.65 21.29
C PRO A 145 1.83 -2.66 21.12
N GLY A 146 1.14 -3.32 22.06
CA GLY A 146 -0.32 -3.43 22.06
C GLY A 146 -0.88 -4.66 21.32
N GLN A 147 -0.04 -5.40 20.57
CA GLN A 147 -0.47 -6.63 19.89
C GLN A 147 -0.84 -7.75 20.89
N GLU A 148 -0.19 -7.81 22.05
CA GLU A 148 -0.45 -8.81 23.08
C GLU A 148 -1.81 -8.65 23.79
N SER A 149 -2.42 -7.47 23.69
CA SER A 149 -3.67 -7.18 24.41
C SER A 149 -4.90 -7.81 23.75
N GLY A 150 -4.80 -8.23 22.48
CA GLY A 150 -5.89 -8.86 21.73
C GLY A 150 -7.13 -7.96 21.51
N ASP A 151 -7.00 -6.66 21.78
CA ASP A 151 -8.07 -5.68 21.62
C ASP A 151 -8.09 -5.16 20.18
N GLU A 152 -9.24 -5.27 19.50
CA GLU A 152 -9.41 -4.77 18.14
C GLU A 152 -9.28 -3.24 18.13
N GLY A 153 -8.11 -2.75 17.68
CA GLY A 153 -7.80 -1.32 17.59
C GLY A 153 -6.64 -0.85 18.48
N SER A 154 -6.04 -1.72 19.29
CA SER A 154 -4.84 -1.36 20.07
C SER A 154 -3.61 -1.11 19.18
N VAL A 155 -3.53 -1.82 18.05
CA VAL A 155 -2.44 -1.72 17.09
C VAL A 155 -2.84 -0.78 15.97
N THR A 156 -2.13 0.33 15.84
CA THR A 156 -2.30 1.30 14.74
C THR A 156 -1.11 1.23 13.79
N PHE A 157 -1.29 1.63 12.52
CA PHE A 157 -0.19 1.70 11.54
C PHE A 157 0.95 2.62 11.99
N ALA A 158 0.64 3.67 12.75
CA ALA A 158 1.66 4.52 13.36
C ALA A 158 2.54 3.74 14.35
N LEU A 159 1.92 2.92 15.23
CA LEU A 159 2.67 2.07 16.17
C LEU A 159 3.51 1.02 15.45
N ILE A 160 2.98 0.42 14.38
CA ILE A 160 3.72 -0.53 13.55
C ILE A 160 4.94 0.16 12.93
N ALA A 161 4.76 1.35 12.35
CA ALA A 161 5.86 2.11 11.77
C ALA A 161 6.91 2.53 12.83
N ASP A 162 6.48 2.88 14.04
CA ASP A 162 7.37 3.25 15.14
C ASP A 162 8.10 2.04 15.75
N ALA A 163 7.52 0.85 15.67
CA ALA A 163 8.14 -0.39 16.10
C ALA A 163 9.11 -0.99 15.06
N HIS A 164 9.10 -0.49 13.82
CA HIS A 164 9.91 -1.02 12.73
C HIS A 164 11.40 -0.99 13.07
N PRO A 165 12.12 -2.14 13.11
CA PRO A 165 13.49 -2.20 13.64
C PRO A 165 14.50 -1.28 12.95
N LEU A 166 14.45 -1.16 11.61
CA LEU A 166 15.30 -0.23 10.87
C LEU A 166 15.04 1.23 11.25
N LEU A 167 13.76 1.64 11.32
CA LEU A 167 13.40 3.01 11.67
C LEU A 167 13.82 3.34 13.10
N THR A 168 13.57 2.44 14.05
CA THR A 168 13.99 2.61 15.45
C THR A 168 15.50 2.81 15.58
N ARG A 169 16.30 2.02 14.85
CA ARG A 169 17.75 2.17 14.80
C ARG A 169 18.14 3.55 14.27
N TRP A 170 17.60 3.96 13.14
CA TRP A 170 17.93 5.25 12.51
C TRP A 170 17.45 6.44 13.32
N MET A 171 16.26 6.39 13.93
CA MET A 171 15.78 7.43 14.84
C MET A 171 16.71 7.58 16.06
N THR A 172 17.23 6.47 16.58
CA THR A 172 18.21 6.52 17.68
C THR A 172 19.50 7.21 17.23
N THR A 173 20.05 6.81 16.07
CA THR A 173 21.23 7.46 15.49
C THR A 173 21.02 8.95 15.24
N ILE A 174 19.83 9.35 14.77
CA ILE A 174 19.51 10.75 14.50
C ILE A 174 19.44 11.56 15.80
N ARG A 175 18.88 11.01 16.88
CA ARG A 175 18.84 11.66 18.19
C ARG A 175 20.23 11.86 18.81
N GLU A 176 21.22 11.07 18.41
CA GLU A 176 22.61 11.27 18.83
C GLU A 176 23.31 12.39 18.03
N VAL A 177 22.81 12.68 16.82
CA VAL A 177 23.42 13.61 15.86
C VAL A 177 22.78 15.02 15.90
N ALA A 178 21.49 15.11 16.23
CA ALA A 178 20.70 16.35 16.25
C ALA A 178 20.46 16.85 17.68
#